data_AF-A0A933ZWY0-F1
#
_entry.id   AF-A0A933ZWY0-F1
#
_cell.length_a   1.000
_cell.length_b   1.000
_cell.length_c   1.000
_cell.angle_alpha   90.00
_cell.angle_beta   90.00
_cell.angle_gamma   90.00
#
_symmetry.space_group_name_H-M   'P 1'
#
loop_
_entity.id
_entity.type
_entity.pdbx_description
1 polymer ?
#
loop_
_entity_poly.entity_id
_entity_poly.type
_entity_poly.pdbx_seq_one_letter_code
_entity_poly.pdbx_strand_id
1 'polypeptide(L)'
;MAALFWLGGFSSPTGAWRALALVAWAAALILAVLSQVWQMGLRQIETSRWWASNGRDFLNLAALGALVAALRGMGFGGPAALIVGASVLLPLLLAGSLTKDRVRLGRLLFPLAALVGTPVALAPARIEAFLRALAVSLAS
;
A
#
# COMPACT_ATOMS: atom_id res chain seq x y z
N MET A 1 -18.08 6.16 20.50
CA MET A 1 -17.01 5.28 21.06
C MET A 1 -16.73 4.02 20.24
N ALA A 2 -17.73 3.37 19.60
CA ALA A 2 -17.52 2.11 18.88
C ALA A 2 -16.51 2.19 17.71
N ALA A 3 -16.42 3.31 16.98
CA ALA A 3 -15.54 3.46 15.81
C ALA A 3 -14.04 3.36 16.13
N LEU A 4 -13.62 3.79 17.34
CA LEU A 4 -12.20 3.77 17.75
C LEU A 4 -11.71 2.36 18.08
N PHE A 5 -12.61 1.45 18.48
CA PHE A 5 -12.26 0.07 18.80
C PHE A 5 -11.80 -0.71 17.55
N TRP A 6 -12.38 -0.39 16.39
CA TRP A 6 -12.08 -1.07 15.14
C TRP A 6 -10.68 -0.77 14.59
N LEU A 7 -10.11 0.41 14.84
CA LEU A 7 -8.78 0.73 14.31
C LEU A 7 -7.64 -0.07 14.97
N GLY A 8 -7.89 -0.72 16.11
CA GLY A 8 -6.88 -1.40 16.92
C GLY A 8 -5.97 -0.42 17.67
N GLY A 9 -4.89 -0.92 18.28
CA GLY A 9 -3.86 -0.09 18.95
C GLY A 9 -2.60 0.05 18.08
N PHE A 10 -1.93 1.21 18.15
CA PHE A 10 -0.61 1.41 17.53
C PHE A 10 0.50 1.13 18.55
N SER A 11 1.49 0.34 18.13
CA SER A 11 2.67 0.05 18.95
C SER A 11 3.95 0.27 18.15
N SER A 12 4.70 1.33 18.48
CA SER A 12 5.96 1.64 17.80
C SER A 12 6.99 0.51 17.95
N PRO A 13 7.47 -0.09 16.84
CA PRO A 13 8.57 -1.03 16.89
C PRO A 13 9.87 -0.34 17.31
N THR A 14 10.73 -1.04 18.06
CA THR A 14 12.01 -0.51 18.55
C THR A 14 13.19 -1.35 18.06
N GLY A 15 14.41 -0.77 18.08
CA GLY A 15 15.65 -1.47 17.76
C GLY A 15 15.65 -2.18 16.41
N ALA A 16 16.14 -3.43 16.39
CA ALA A 16 16.24 -4.26 15.18
C ALA A 16 14.88 -4.51 14.52
N TRP A 17 13.81 -4.62 15.31
CA TRP A 17 12.47 -4.85 14.77
C TRP A 17 11.98 -3.65 13.93
N ARG A 18 12.30 -2.42 14.35
CA ARG A 18 12.02 -1.22 13.56
C ARG A 18 12.72 -1.25 12.22
N ALA A 19 14.01 -1.62 12.19
CA ALA A 19 14.77 -1.72 10.95
C ALA A 19 14.18 -2.77 10.01
N LEU A 20 13.85 -3.96 10.53
CA LEU A 20 13.19 -5.02 9.76
C LEU A 20 11.84 -4.56 9.19
N ALA A 21 11.01 -3.87 9.99
CA ALA A 21 9.73 -3.35 9.54
C ALA A 21 9.89 -2.31 8.42
N LEU A 22 10.90 -1.43 8.49
CA LEU A 22 11.21 -0.46 7.43
C LEU A 22 11.69 -1.13 6.14
N VAL A 23 12.54 -2.17 6.25
CA VAL A 23 12.99 -2.95 5.09
C VAL A 23 11.82 -3.69 4.46
N ALA A 24 10.97 -4.32 5.26
CA ALA A 24 9.75 -4.99 4.79
C ALA A 24 8.80 -4.01 4.10
N TRP A 25 8.65 -2.80 4.63
CA TRP A 25 7.87 -1.73 4.01
C TRP A 25 8.43 -1.30 2.66
N ALA A 26 9.74 -1.05 2.58
CA ALA A 26 10.40 -0.70 1.32
C ALA A 26 10.26 -1.83 0.28
N ALA A 27 10.44 -3.09 0.69
CA ALA A 27 10.25 -4.24 -0.17
C ALA A 27 8.80 -4.37 -0.67
N ALA A 28 7.81 -4.13 0.19
CA ALA A 28 6.40 -4.16 -0.18
C ALA A 28 6.04 -3.04 -1.18
N LEU A 29 6.60 -1.83 -1.02
CA LEU A 29 6.43 -0.74 -1.99
C LEU A 29 7.05 -1.08 -3.35
N ILE A 30 8.26 -1.65 -3.36
CA ILE A 30 8.91 -2.10 -4.60
C ILE A 30 8.07 -3.18 -5.27
N LEU A 31 7.60 -4.18 -4.50
CA LEU A 31 6.73 -5.24 -5.02
C LEU A 31 5.44 -4.67 -5.61
N ALA A 32 4.82 -3.70 -4.95
CA ALA A 32 3.63 -3.02 -5.46
C ALA A 32 3.94 -2.33 -6.81
N VAL A 33 5.04 -1.58 -6.92
CA VAL A 33 5.46 -0.95 -8.19
C VAL A 33 5.73 -2.00 -9.27
N LEU A 34 6.50 -3.04 -8.96
CA LEU A 34 6.82 -4.11 -9.91
C LEU A 34 5.56 -4.85 -10.38
N SER A 35 4.59 -5.06 -9.49
CA SER A 35 3.31 -5.67 -9.85
C SER A 35 2.58 -4.86 -10.93
N GLN A 36 2.58 -3.53 -10.85
CA GLN A 36 1.94 -2.67 -11.85
C GLN A 36 2.70 -2.71 -13.19
N VAL A 37 4.03 -2.69 -13.13
CA VAL A 37 4.87 -2.77 -14.34
C VAL A 37 4.70 -4.13 -15.03
N TRP A 38 4.60 -5.22 -14.27
CA TRP A 38 4.33 -6.56 -14.79
C TRP A 38 2.93 -6.68 -15.36
N GLN A 39 1.92 -6.12 -14.67
CA GLN A 39 0.55 -6.11 -15.18
C GLN A 39 0.46 -5.44 -16.56
N MET A 40 1.19 -4.33 -16.76
CA MET A 40 1.25 -3.65 -18.05
C MET A 40 1.94 -4.50 -19.12
N GLY A 41 3.05 -5.16 -18.79
CA GLY A 41 3.74 -6.06 -19.71
C GLY A 41 2.88 -7.26 -20.12
N LEU A 42 2.23 -7.90 -19.16
CA LEU A 42 1.36 -9.04 -19.40
C LEU A 42 0.12 -8.65 -20.21
N ARG A 43 -0.45 -7.46 -20.00
CA ARG A 43 -1.55 -6.95 -20.84
C ARG A 43 -1.17 -6.83 -22.32
N GLN A 44 0.10 -6.63 -22.65
CA GLN A 44 0.56 -6.55 -24.04
C GLN A 44 0.73 -7.92 -24.70
N ILE A 45 0.94 -8.97 -23.90
CA ILE A 45 1.28 -10.33 -24.37
C ILE A 45 0.05 -11.24 -24.31
N GLU A 46 -0.75 -11.12 -23.25
CA GLU A 46 -1.81 -12.05 -22.89
C GLU A 46 -3.18 -11.44 -23.22
N THR A 47 -3.86 -11.99 -24.22
CA THR A 47 -5.22 -11.58 -24.64
C THR A 47 -6.33 -12.39 -23.96
N SER A 48 -5.96 -13.34 -23.10
CA SER A 48 -6.89 -14.21 -22.37
C SER A 48 -7.89 -13.40 -21.52
N ARG A 49 -9.17 -13.78 -21.62
CA ARG A 49 -10.25 -13.21 -20.79
C ARG A 49 -10.00 -13.42 -19.29
N TRP A 50 -9.31 -14.49 -18.91
CA TRP A 50 -8.99 -14.76 -17.52
C TRP A 50 -8.01 -13.72 -16.95
N TRP A 51 -7.01 -13.34 -17.74
CA TRP A 51 -6.04 -12.31 -17.33
C TRP A 51 -6.70 -10.94 -17.15
N ALA A 52 -7.60 -10.58 -18.06
CA ALA A 52 -8.31 -9.31 -18.03
C ALA A 52 -9.20 -9.12 -16.78
N SER A 53 -9.57 -10.21 -16.10
CA SER A 53 -10.40 -10.21 -14.89
C SER A 53 -9.60 -10.66 -13.67
N ASN A 54 -9.36 -11.96 -13.52
CA ASN A 54 -8.88 -12.54 -12.26
C ASN A 54 -7.39 -12.32 -12.00
N GLY A 55 -6.56 -12.36 -13.05
CA GLY A 55 -5.11 -12.27 -12.91
C GLY A 55 -4.65 -10.93 -12.34
N ARG A 56 -5.24 -9.83 -12.86
CA ARG A 56 -4.94 -8.47 -12.39
C ARG A 56 -5.34 -8.27 -10.93
N ASP A 57 -6.55 -8.72 -10.57
CA ASP A 57 -7.09 -8.51 -9.24
C ASP A 57 -6.33 -9.34 -8.20
N PHE A 58 -5.87 -10.55 -8.57
CA PHE A 58 -4.97 -11.35 -7.73
C PHE A 58 -3.65 -10.64 -7.44
N LEU A 59 -2.99 -10.05 -8.44
CA LEU A 59 -1.74 -9.31 -8.23
C LEU A 59 -1.95 -8.06 -7.36
N ASN A 60 -3.06 -7.36 -7.54
CA ASN A 60 -3.40 -6.20 -6.71
C ASN A 60 -3.69 -6.61 -5.27
N LEU A 61 -4.40 -7.72 -5.07
CA LEU A 61 -4.67 -8.27 -3.75
C LEU A 61 -3.37 -8.74 -3.06
N ALA A 62 -2.46 -9.38 -3.80
CA ALA A 62 -1.15 -9.78 -3.29
C ALA A 62 -0.29 -8.58 -2.89
N ALA A 63 -0.25 -7.53 -3.73
CA ALA A 63 0.45 -6.28 -3.41
C ALA A 63 -0.15 -5.59 -2.18
N LEU A 64 -1.49 -5.53 -2.08
CA LEU A 64 -2.16 -5.00 -0.90
C LEU A 64 -1.83 -5.83 0.35
N GLY A 65 -1.87 -7.16 0.25
CA GLY A 65 -1.53 -8.06 1.34
C GLY A 65 -0.10 -7.85 1.85
N ALA A 66 0.87 -7.65 0.96
CA ALA A 66 2.25 -7.35 1.32
C ALA A 66 2.37 -6.00 2.05
N LEU A 67 1.69 -4.95 1.56
CA LEU A 67 1.65 -3.64 2.22
C LEU A 67 1.02 -3.74 3.62
N VAL A 68 -0.12 -4.43 3.74
CA VAL A 68 -0.80 -4.65 5.01
C VAL A 68 0.09 -5.41 5.99
N ALA A 69 0.75 -6.48 5.55
CA ALA A 69 1.66 -7.25 6.39
C ALA A 69 2.84 -6.41 6.90
N ALA A 70 3.44 -5.60 6.04
CA ALA A 70 4.51 -4.68 6.44
C ALA A 70 4.01 -3.65 7.47
N LEU A 71 2.83 -3.06 7.26
CA LEU A 71 2.22 -2.10 8.18
C LEU A 71 1.87 -2.72 9.54
N ARG A 72 1.42 -3.98 9.56
CA ARG A 72 1.24 -4.74 10.81
C ARG A 72 2.56 -4.88 11.56
N GLY A 73 3.66 -5.18 10.86
CA GLY A 73 5.01 -5.19 11.43
C GLY A 73 5.47 -3.83 11.97
N MET A 74 5.02 -2.74 11.34
CA MET A 74 5.24 -1.36 11.80
C MET A 74 4.36 -0.94 12.98
N GLY A 75 3.45 -1.82 13.44
CA GLY A 75 2.63 -1.58 14.62
C GLY A 75 1.22 -1.07 14.35
N PHE A 76 0.76 -0.98 13.10
CA PHE A 76 -0.62 -0.59 12.81
C PHE A 76 -1.62 -1.70 13.20
N GLY A 77 -2.79 -1.30 13.71
CA GLY A 77 -3.94 -2.21 13.88
C GLY A 77 -4.46 -2.70 12.53
N GLY A 78 -5.19 -3.83 12.51
CA GLY A 78 -5.62 -4.49 11.26
C GLY A 78 -6.36 -3.55 10.30
N PRO A 79 -7.46 -2.90 10.71
CA PRO A 79 -8.19 -1.98 9.84
C PRO A 79 -7.40 -0.73 9.45
N ALA A 80 -6.58 -0.19 10.36
CA ALA A 80 -5.70 0.93 10.03
C ALA A 80 -4.65 0.54 8.97
N ALA A 81 -4.03 -0.63 9.09
CA ALA A 81 -3.08 -1.16 8.12
C ALA A 81 -3.74 -1.35 6.74
N LEU A 82 -4.98 -1.83 6.70
CA LEU A 82 -5.74 -1.96 5.45
C LEU A 82 -6.00 -0.60 4.79
N ILE A 83 -6.48 0.38 5.56
CA ILE A 83 -6.77 1.73 5.04
C ILE A 83 -5.50 2.39 4.51
N VAL A 84 -4.40 2.35 5.27
CA VAL A 84 -3.12 2.94 4.85
C VAL A 84 -2.55 2.21 3.64
N GLY A 85 -2.57 0.87 3.65
CA GLY A 85 -2.09 0.05 2.52
C GLY A 85 -2.88 0.32 1.24
N ALA A 86 -4.21 0.42 1.33
CA ALA A 86 -5.06 0.79 0.20
C ALA A 86 -4.79 2.22 -0.28
N SER A 87 -4.61 3.17 0.65
CA SER A 87 -4.32 4.58 0.32
C SER A 87 -2.98 4.76 -0.40
N VAL A 88 -2.01 3.88 -0.14
CA VAL A 88 -0.73 3.82 -0.86
C VAL A 88 -0.88 3.15 -2.22
N LEU A 89 -1.65 2.06 -2.31
CA LEU A 89 -1.81 1.29 -3.54
C LEU A 89 -2.66 2.01 -4.59
N LEU A 90 -3.74 2.69 -4.19
CA LEU A 90 -4.68 3.36 -5.09
C LEU A 90 -4.03 4.38 -6.04
N PRO A 91 -3.15 5.29 -5.59
CA PRO A 91 -2.41 6.18 -6.48
C PRO A 91 -1.57 5.44 -7.53
N LEU A 92 -0.97 4.29 -7.17
CA LEU A 92 -0.18 3.48 -8.10
C LEU A 92 -1.07 2.83 -9.17
N LEU A 93 -2.22 2.31 -8.75
CA LEU A 93 -3.24 1.76 -9.67
C LEU A 93 -3.74 2.83 -10.64
N LEU A 94 -4.05 4.03 -10.14
CA LEU A 94 -4.50 5.15 -10.95
C LEU A 94 -3.42 5.56 -11.94
N ALA A 95 -2.18 5.73 -11.52
CA ALA A 95 -1.06 6.04 -12.40
C ALA A 95 -0.86 4.96 -13.48
N GLY A 96 -1.03 3.68 -13.13
CA GLY A 96 -1.04 2.55 -14.06
C GLY A 96 -2.11 2.66 -15.15
N SER A 97 -3.28 3.21 -14.83
CA SER A 97 -4.38 3.39 -15.78
C SER A 97 -4.18 4.56 -16.76
N LEU A 98 -3.36 5.56 -16.38
CA LEU A 98 -3.17 6.80 -17.15
C LEU A 98 -2.09 6.71 -18.24
N THR A 99 -1.31 5.63 -18.27
CA THR A 99 -0.26 5.43 -19.26
C THR A 99 -0.39 4.07 -19.94
N LYS A 100 0.09 3.97 -21.18
CA LYS A 100 0.21 2.72 -21.94
C LYS A 100 1.67 2.30 -22.16
N ASP A 101 2.60 3.18 -21.78
CA ASP A 101 4.04 2.97 -21.91
C ASP A 101 4.60 2.42 -20.60
N ARG A 102 5.18 1.22 -20.67
CA ARG A 102 5.77 0.48 -19.55
C ARG A 102 6.99 1.16 -18.96
N VAL A 103 7.86 1.73 -19.80
CA VAL A 103 9.09 2.41 -19.35
C VAL A 103 8.71 3.71 -18.65
N ARG A 104 7.79 4.47 -19.23
CA ARG A 104 7.25 5.68 -18.61
C ARG A 104 6.53 5.36 -17.30
N LEU A 105 5.75 4.27 -17.24
CA LEU A 105 5.09 3.83 -16.03
C LEU A 105 6.09 3.58 -14.89
N GLY A 106 7.13 2.78 -15.14
CA GLY A 106 8.14 2.50 -14.12
C GLY A 106 8.78 3.78 -13.56
N ARG A 107 9.17 4.70 -14.44
CA ARG A 107 9.76 6.01 -14.05
C ARG A 107 8.82 6.88 -13.22
N LEU A 108 7.50 6.75 -13.39
CA LEU A 108 6.51 7.49 -12.62
C LEU A 108 6.16 6.79 -11.29
N LEU A 109 6.08 5.46 -11.28
CA LEU A 109 5.60 4.72 -10.11
C LEU A 109 6.61 4.68 -8.97
N PHE A 110 7.91 4.56 -9.24
CA PHE A 110 8.92 4.60 -8.17
C PHE A 110 8.90 5.89 -7.35
N PRO A 111 8.98 7.10 -7.97
CA PRO A 111 8.90 8.34 -7.20
C PRO A 111 7.53 8.53 -6.56
N LEU A 112 6.44 8.10 -7.21
CA LEU A 112 5.10 8.15 -6.62
C LEU A 112 4.99 7.26 -5.38
N ALA A 113 5.48 6.02 -5.45
CA ALA A 113 5.52 5.10 -4.31
C ALA A 113 6.39 5.63 -3.17
N ALA A 114 7.52 6.24 -3.49
CA ALA A 114 8.34 6.93 -2.49
C ALA A 114 7.56 8.11 -1.88
N LEU A 115 6.92 8.95 -2.68
CA LEU A 115 6.16 10.11 -2.22
C LEU A 115 5.03 9.72 -1.25
N VAL A 116 4.25 8.69 -1.59
CA VAL A 116 3.12 8.25 -0.74
C VAL A 116 3.56 7.35 0.40
N GLY A 117 4.64 6.58 0.24
CA GLY A 117 5.12 5.61 1.21
C GLY A 117 6.09 6.16 2.26
N THR A 118 6.81 7.25 1.95
CA THR A 118 7.78 7.87 2.87
C THR A 118 7.12 8.46 4.12
N PRO A 119 5.98 9.17 4.06
CA PRO A 119 5.30 9.65 5.26
C PRO A 119 4.96 8.52 6.24
N VAL A 120 4.62 7.35 5.71
CA VAL A 120 4.32 6.15 6.51
C VAL A 120 5.56 5.63 7.23
N ALA A 121 6.70 5.61 6.54
CA ALA A 121 7.98 5.21 7.12
C ALA A 121 8.49 6.19 8.20
N LEU A 122 8.35 7.49 7.95
CA LEU A 122 8.92 8.54 8.79
C LEU A 122 8.06 8.89 10.01
N ALA A 123 6.74 8.85 9.86
CA ALA A 123 5.81 9.32 10.88
C ALA A 123 4.59 8.40 11.06
N PRO A 124 4.78 7.08 11.31
CA PRO A 124 3.66 6.12 11.40
C PRO A 124 2.66 6.48 12.50
N ALA A 125 3.14 6.97 13.65
CA ALA A 125 2.29 7.41 14.76
C ALA A 125 1.38 8.59 14.40
N ARG A 126 1.86 9.52 13.55
CA ARG A 126 1.06 10.68 13.12
C ARG A 126 -0.05 10.26 12.16
N ILE A 127 0.22 9.29 11.29
CA ILE A 127 -0.79 8.73 10.39
C ILE A 127 -1.89 8.04 11.19
N GLU A 128 -1.51 7.25 12.19
CA GLU A 128 -2.50 6.61 13.05
C GLU A 128 -3.36 7.63 13.81
N ALA A 129 -2.73 8.65 14.40
CA ALA A 129 -3.46 9.70 15.10
C ALA A 129 -4.44 10.45 14.18
N PHE A 130 -4.03 10.73 12.94
CA PHE A 130 -4.88 11.31 11.92
C PHE A 130 -6.08 10.41 11.60
N LEU A 131 -5.87 9.10 11.41
CA LEU A 131 -6.96 8.15 11.14
C LEU A 131 -7.93 8.06 12.31
N ARG A 132 -7.45 8.10 13.56
CA ARG A 132 -8.32 8.17 14.74
C ARG A 132 -9.15 9.44 14.77
N ALA A 133 -8.53 10.59 14.54
CA ALA A 133 -9.22 11.88 14.50
C ALA A 133 -10.32 11.89 13.43
N LEU A 134 -10.01 11.37 12.24
CA LEU A 134 -10.97 11.23 11.14
C LEU A 134 -12.13 10.28 11.50
N ALA A 135 -11.84 9.14 12.13
CA ALA A 135 -12.87 8.20 12.56
C ALA A 135 -13.81 8.80 13.63
N VAL A 136 -13.29 9.67 14.49
CA VAL A 136 -14.10 10.40 15.47
C VAL A 136 -14.98 11.44 14.77
N SER A 137 -14.44 12.22 13.84
CA SER A 137 -15.19 13.27 13.14
C SER A 137 -16.29 12.73 12.21
N LEU A 138 -16.14 11.51 11.71
CA LEU A 138 -17.16 10.84 10.89
C LEU A 138 -18.26 10.18 11.73
N ALA A 139 -18.04 10.02 13.03
CA ALA A 139 -18.98 9.39 13.96
C ALA A 139 -19.79 10.41 14.80
N SER A 140 -19.44 11.70 14.70
CA SER A 140 -20.16 12.84 15.27
C SER A 140 -21.13 13.44 14.27
#